data_AF-A0A318NUB8-F1
#
_entry.id   AF-A0A318NUB8-F1
#
_cell.length_a   1.000
_cell.length_b   1.000
_cell.length_c   1.000
_cell.angle_alpha   90.00
_cell.angle_beta   90.00
_cell.angle_gamma   90.00
#
_symmetry.space_group_name_H-M   'P 1'
#
loop_
_entity.id
_entity.type
_entity.pdbx_description
1 polymer ?
#
loop_
_entity_poly.entity_id
_entity_poly.type
_entity_poly.pdbx_seq_one_letter_code
_entity_poly.pdbx_strand_id
1 'polypeptide(L)'
;MGWVAVGDSYEISLVDGRVAARSTGSRASGRPLKTLPKALRDDPAVDRLRQLSQWLDRHTAECLARVDTWVVSSLPVPTGLLARVWPDPAWQGALRDLVVLGDDPAEPGFLRDVTDTGDLRVVNLDGDTVRLSPVTATLPHPVRVPDLADLREFADELDVTQRVEQLRRDTWVRPANLKDRDTTINDFHGTTVPNRLAARAATLGFRVSGSQVKCRVWEAGRTVEAAMWFDEDYWDPEATLGNLSWSVVDGPTLRLTEVGPVAWSEGIRMATALSGAPTRMREKA
;
A
#
# COMPACT_ATOMS: atom_id res chain seq x y z
N MET A 1 1.15 -7.27 -25.11
CA MET A 1 -0.23 -7.42 -25.65
C MET A 1 -0.17 -7.53 -27.16
N GLY A 2 -1.03 -8.34 -27.78
CA GLY A 2 -1.09 -8.52 -29.23
C GLY A 2 -1.85 -7.40 -29.95
N TRP A 3 -1.64 -7.25 -31.25
CA TRP A 3 -2.40 -6.35 -32.12
C TRP A 3 -3.60 -7.09 -32.72
N VAL A 4 -4.77 -6.45 -32.75
CA VAL A 4 -6.04 -7.02 -33.23
C VAL A 4 -6.49 -6.24 -34.46
N ALA A 5 -6.75 -6.93 -35.56
CA ALA A 5 -7.24 -6.31 -36.79
C ALA A 5 -8.65 -5.73 -36.61
N VAL A 6 -8.86 -4.51 -37.13
CA VAL A 6 -10.16 -3.83 -37.16
C VAL A 6 -10.37 -3.24 -38.55
N GLY A 7 -11.29 -3.86 -39.30
CA GLY A 7 -11.44 -3.63 -40.73
C GLY A 7 -10.18 -4.00 -41.52
N ASP A 8 -10.03 -3.40 -42.70
CA ASP A 8 -8.96 -3.77 -43.65
C ASP A 8 -7.69 -2.91 -43.52
N SER A 9 -7.74 -1.81 -42.74
CA SER A 9 -6.71 -0.77 -42.75
C SER A 9 -6.04 -0.52 -41.41
N TYR A 10 -6.52 -1.13 -40.33
CA TYR A 10 -6.00 -0.88 -38.99
C TYR A 10 -5.88 -2.14 -38.14
N GLU A 11 -4.92 -2.08 -37.24
CA GLU A 11 -4.85 -2.93 -36.06
C GLU A 11 -4.85 -2.06 -34.81
N ILE A 12 -5.48 -2.53 -33.74
CA ILE A 12 -5.52 -1.87 -32.43
C ILE A 12 -4.90 -2.73 -31.34
N SER A 13 -4.35 -2.10 -30.32
CA SER A 13 -3.83 -2.78 -29.13
C SER A 13 -3.89 -1.85 -27.92
N LEU A 14 -3.63 -2.42 -26.74
CA LEU A 14 -3.38 -1.64 -25.53
C LEU A 14 -1.87 -1.42 -25.40
N VAL A 15 -1.45 -0.16 -25.47
CA VAL A 15 -0.06 0.28 -25.32
C VAL A 15 -0.06 1.31 -24.19
N ASP A 16 0.73 1.06 -23.15
CA ASP A 16 0.85 1.93 -21.97
C ASP A 16 -0.52 2.33 -21.37
N GLY A 17 -1.43 1.36 -21.25
CA GLY A 17 -2.78 1.57 -20.70
C GLY A 17 -3.70 2.41 -21.62
N ARG A 18 -3.36 2.58 -22.90
CA ARG A 18 -4.18 3.33 -23.85
C ARG A 18 -4.41 2.53 -25.12
N VAL A 19 -5.60 2.71 -25.71
CA VAL A 19 -5.90 2.11 -27.01
C VAL A 19 -5.11 2.85 -28.08
N ALA A 20 -4.17 2.14 -28.69
CA ALA A 20 -3.40 2.61 -29.82
C ALA A 20 -3.86 1.90 -31.09
N ALA A 21 -3.78 2.59 -32.22
CA ALA A 21 -3.99 2.00 -33.54
C ALA A 21 -2.69 2.09 -34.35
N ARG A 22 -2.48 1.16 -35.26
CA ARG A 22 -1.47 1.25 -36.32
C ARG A 22 -2.12 0.92 -37.65
N SER A 23 -1.61 1.50 -38.74
CA SER A 23 -2.08 1.13 -40.08
C SER A 23 -1.57 -0.25 -40.49
N THR A 24 -2.35 -0.93 -41.32
CA THR A 24 -1.97 -2.19 -41.98
C THR A 24 -1.85 -1.96 -43.50
N GLY A 25 -1.06 -2.81 -44.18
CA GLY A 25 -0.85 -2.77 -45.63
C GLY A 25 0.59 -2.54 -46.07
N SER A 26 0.83 -2.61 -47.39
CA SER A 26 2.17 -2.67 -47.99
C SER A 26 3.05 -1.43 -47.78
N ARG A 27 2.46 -0.29 -47.40
CA ARG A 27 3.17 0.97 -47.08
C ARG A 27 3.06 1.37 -45.61
N ALA A 28 2.52 0.52 -44.76
CA ALA A 28 2.37 0.83 -43.35
C ALA A 28 3.71 0.73 -42.60
N SER A 29 3.95 1.64 -41.66
CA SER A 29 5.18 1.67 -40.85
C SER A 29 5.17 0.67 -39.69
N GLY A 30 4.02 0.05 -39.39
CA GLY A 30 3.83 -0.88 -38.27
C GLY A 30 3.91 -0.22 -36.88
N ARG A 31 4.18 1.09 -36.80
CA ARG A 31 4.28 1.85 -35.55
C ARG A 31 2.90 2.34 -35.08
N PRO A 32 2.68 2.43 -33.75
CA PRO A 32 1.50 3.08 -33.21
C PRO A 32 1.33 4.51 -33.75
N LEU A 33 0.12 4.85 -34.16
CA LEU A 33 -0.28 6.20 -34.52
C LEU A 33 -0.36 7.08 -33.26
N LYS A 34 -0.05 8.36 -33.41
CA LYS A 34 -0.10 9.35 -32.31
C LYS A 34 -1.52 9.55 -31.76
N THR A 35 -2.53 9.41 -32.61
CA THR A 35 -3.94 9.59 -32.26
C THR A 35 -4.77 8.47 -32.83
N LEU A 36 -5.82 8.08 -32.10
CA LEU A 36 -6.78 7.10 -32.57
C LEU A 36 -7.61 7.71 -33.73
N PRO A 37 -7.61 7.08 -34.93
CA PRO A 37 -8.43 7.52 -36.05
C PRO A 37 -9.91 7.65 -35.67
N LYS A 38 -10.58 8.69 -36.19
CA LYS A 38 -12.01 8.94 -35.92
C LYS A 38 -12.91 7.75 -36.30
N ALA A 39 -12.58 7.06 -37.38
CA ALA A 39 -13.34 5.91 -37.86
C ALA A 39 -13.34 4.71 -36.89
N LEU A 40 -12.36 4.62 -35.99
CA LEU A 40 -12.25 3.54 -35.01
C LEU A 40 -12.87 3.89 -33.66
N ARG A 41 -13.28 5.14 -33.46
CA ARG A 41 -13.54 5.66 -32.10
C ARG A 41 -14.73 4.99 -31.42
N ASP A 42 -15.71 4.58 -32.23
CA ASP A 42 -16.97 3.94 -31.85
C ASP A 42 -16.98 2.45 -32.23
N ASP A 43 -15.81 1.89 -32.60
CA ASP A 43 -15.69 0.48 -32.91
C ASP A 43 -15.80 -0.37 -31.62
N PRO A 44 -16.62 -1.44 -31.59
CA PRO A 44 -16.78 -2.27 -30.41
C PRO A 44 -15.47 -2.87 -29.87
N ALA A 45 -14.48 -3.12 -30.72
CA ALA A 45 -13.18 -3.63 -30.30
C ALA A 45 -12.37 -2.57 -29.52
N VAL A 46 -12.49 -1.29 -29.90
CA VAL A 46 -11.88 -0.18 -29.15
C VAL A 46 -12.53 -0.06 -27.77
N ASP A 47 -13.85 -0.16 -27.68
CA ASP A 47 -14.56 -0.08 -26.39
C ASP A 47 -14.21 -1.24 -25.47
N ARG A 48 -14.06 -2.46 -25.99
CA ARG A 48 -13.57 -3.62 -25.21
C ARG A 48 -12.15 -3.37 -24.67
N LEU A 49 -11.24 -2.80 -25.47
CA LEU A 49 -9.90 -2.48 -24.99
C LEU A 49 -9.89 -1.37 -23.93
N ARG A 50 -10.79 -0.37 -24.05
CA ARG A 50 -10.96 0.67 -23.00
C ARG A 50 -11.45 0.05 -21.69
N GLN A 51 -12.46 -0.82 -21.76
CA GLN A 51 -12.98 -1.53 -20.58
C GLN A 51 -11.92 -2.43 -19.95
N LEU A 52 -11.14 -3.15 -20.78
CA LEU A 52 -10.01 -3.94 -20.31
C LEU A 52 -8.96 -3.08 -19.60
N SER A 53 -8.62 -1.91 -20.14
CA SER A 53 -7.68 -0.98 -19.49
C SER A 53 -8.19 -0.56 -18.11
N GLN A 54 -9.45 -0.14 -18.01
CA GLN A 54 -10.06 0.25 -16.73
C GLN A 54 -10.10 -0.90 -15.73
N TRP A 55 -10.30 -2.13 -16.22
CA TRP A 55 -10.23 -3.33 -15.38
C TRP A 55 -8.80 -3.59 -14.89
N LEU A 56 -7.79 -3.46 -15.75
CA LEU A 56 -6.38 -3.62 -15.37
C LEU A 56 -5.92 -2.57 -14.35
N ASP A 57 -6.40 -1.32 -14.48
CA ASP A 57 -6.11 -0.26 -13.52
C ASP A 57 -6.70 -0.58 -12.14
N ARG A 58 -7.96 -1.04 -12.11
CA ARG A 58 -8.60 -1.48 -10.85
C ARG A 58 -7.90 -2.69 -10.25
N HIS A 59 -7.58 -3.69 -11.06
CA HIS A 59 -6.85 -4.88 -10.62
C HIS A 59 -5.49 -4.51 -10.02
N THR A 60 -4.77 -3.60 -10.66
CA THR A 60 -3.50 -3.07 -10.13
C THR A 60 -3.68 -2.39 -8.78
N ALA A 61 -4.71 -1.54 -8.64
CA ALA A 61 -5.01 -0.87 -7.38
C ALA A 61 -5.42 -1.88 -6.27
N GLU A 62 -6.19 -2.91 -6.61
CA GLU A 62 -6.61 -3.96 -5.68
C GLU A 62 -5.41 -4.82 -5.21
N CYS A 63 -4.49 -5.16 -6.12
CA CYS A 63 -3.25 -5.87 -5.78
C CYS A 63 -2.39 -5.04 -4.82
N LEU A 64 -2.19 -3.76 -5.12
CA LEU A 64 -1.45 -2.84 -4.25
C LEU A 64 -2.08 -2.73 -2.86
N ALA A 65 -3.40 -2.52 -2.79
CA ALA A 65 -4.10 -2.42 -1.51
C ALA A 65 -4.00 -3.73 -0.69
N ARG A 66 -3.98 -4.89 -1.36
CA ARG A 66 -3.79 -6.17 -0.68
C ARG A 66 -2.38 -6.32 -0.12
N VAL A 67 -1.36 -5.99 -0.91
CA VAL A 67 0.03 -6.06 -0.46
C VAL A 67 0.30 -5.05 0.66
N ASP A 68 -0.25 -3.83 0.57
CA ASP A 68 -0.20 -2.85 1.67
C ASP A 68 -0.82 -3.42 2.95
N THR A 69 -1.96 -4.12 2.85
CA THR A 69 -2.55 -4.81 4.01
C THR A 69 -1.61 -5.85 4.63
N TRP A 70 -0.90 -6.63 3.80
CA TRP A 70 0.08 -7.60 4.27
C TRP A 70 1.25 -6.94 5.01
N VAL A 71 1.79 -5.85 4.44
CA VAL A 71 2.85 -5.03 5.04
C VAL A 71 2.39 -4.41 6.36
N VAL A 72 1.24 -3.74 6.34
CA VAL A 72 0.69 -3.01 7.50
C VAL A 72 0.42 -3.94 8.67
N SER A 73 0.01 -5.18 8.42
CA SER A 73 -0.27 -6.14 9.49
C SER A 73 0.86 -7.14 9.74
N SER A 74 2.02 -6.98 9.08
CA SER A 74 3.13 -7.95 9.14
C SER A 74 2.65 -9.40 8.99
N LEU A 75 1.71 -9.65 8.07
CA LEU A 75 1.09 -10.97 7.97
C LEU A 75 2.07 -11.96 7.33
N PRO A 76 2.25 -13.17 7.89
CA PRO A 76 2.91 -14.26 7.19
C PRO A 76 2.09 -14.62 5.95
N VAL A 77 2.73 -14.54 4.78
CA VAL A 77 2.13 -14.89 3.50
C VAL A 77 2.69 -16.23 3.04
N PRO A 78 1.86 -17.24 2.75
CA PRO A 78 2.35 -18.51 2.20
C PRO A 78 3.16 -18.28 0.92
N THR A 79 4.36 -18.85 0.85
CA THR A 79 5.22 -18.70 -0.34
C THR A 79 4.62 -19.34 -1.58
N GLY A 80 3.83 -20.41 -1.41
CA GLY A 80 3.01 -20.98 -2.49
C GLY A 80 1.90 -20.05 -3.00
N LEU A 81 1.42 -19.09 -2.19
CA LEU A 81 0.52 -18.03 -2.67
C LEU A 81 1.33 -17.01 -3.49
N LEU A 82 2.49 -16.59 -2.99
CA LEU A 82 3.39 -15.68 -3.70
C LEU A 82 3.74 -16.25 -5.09
N ALA A 83 4.10 -17.53 -5.18
CA ALA A 83 4.38 -18.21 -6.45
C ALA A 83 3.22 -18.16 -7.45
N ARG A 84 1.98 -18.30 -6.98
CA ARG A 84 0.80 -18.29 -7.84
C ARG A 84 0.48 -16.90 -8.38
N VAL A 85 0.74 -15.85 -7.59
CA VAL A 85 0.43 -14.48 -7.99
C VAL A 85 1.58 -13.81 -8.73
N TRP A 86 2.83 -14.26 -8.53
CA TRP A 86 4.02 -13.66 -9.13
C TRP A 86 4.00 -13.53 -10.67
N PRO A 87 3.45 -14.48 -11.45
CA PRO A 87 3.36 -14.33 -12.90
C PRO A 87 2.47 -13.18 -13.38
N ASP A 88 1.60 -12.66 -12.51
CA ASP A 88 0.77 -11.50 -12.80
C ASP A 88 1.57 -10.20 -12.59
N PRO A 89 1.77 -9.37 -13.64
CA PRO A 89 2.54 -8.13 -13.54
C PRO A 89 2.01 -7.14 -12.50
N ALA A 90 0.71 -7.14 -12.21
CA ALA A 90 0.12 -6.26 -11.19
C ALA A 90 0.59 -6.64 -9.78
N TRP A 91 0.61 -7.95 -9.49
CA TRP A 91 1.13 -8.50 -8.24
C TRP A 91 2.65 -8.38 -8.15
N GLN A 92 3.37 -8.76 -9.21
CA GLN A 92 4.82 -8.64 -9.26
C GLN A 92 5.25 -7.20 -9.02
N GLY A 93 4.62 -6.22 -9.68
CA GLY A 93 4.95 -4.81 -9.49
C GLY A 93 4.64 -4.29 -8.07
N ALA A 94 3.70 -4.91 -7.35
CA ALA A 94 3.40 -4.55 -5.96
C ALA A 94 4.34 -5.21 -4.95
N LEU A 95 4.85 -6.41 -5.26
CA LEU A 95 5.67 -7.23 -4.36
C LEU A 95 7.18 -7.07 -4.56
N ARG A 96 7.60 -6.80 -5.79
CA ARG A 96 9.01 -6.64 -6.14
C ARG A 96 9.62 -5.50 -5.35
N ASP A 97 10.84 -5.74 -4.89
CA ASP A 97 11.65 -4.87 -4.07
C ASP A 97 11.08 -4.56 -2.68
N LEU A 98 10.02 -5.26 -2.24
CA LEU A 98 9.65 -5.26 -0.84
C LEU A 98 10.70 -6.01 -0.02
N VAL A 99 10.95 -5.50 1.19
CA VAL A 99 11.68 -6.23 2.22
C VAL A 99 10.81 -7.41 2.65
N VAL A 100 11.42 -8.59 2.67
CA VAL A 100 10.79 -9.83 3.14
C VAL A 100 11.64 -10.47 4.21
N LEU A 101 10.99 -11.16 5.14
CA LEU A 101 11.63 -11.99 6.16
C LEU A 101 11.25 -13.45 5.91
N GLY A 102 12.27 -14.32 5.87
CA GLY A 102 12.11 -15.77 5.82
C GLY A 102 11.93 -16.38 7.22
N ASP A 103 12.56 -17.54 7.44
CA ASP A 103 12.54 -18.21 8.74
C ASP A 103 13.42 -17.49 9.78
N ASP A 104 14.49 -16.82 9.33
CA ASP A 104 15.30 -15.93 10.18
C ASP A 104 14.80 -14.48 10.06
N PRO A 105 14.21 -13.90 11.12
CA PRO A 105 13.76 -12.51 11.11
C PRO A 105 14.91 -11.49 11.18
N ALA A 106 16.15 -11.92 11.45
CA ALA A 106 17.33 -11.06 11.48
C ALA A 106 17.97 -10.83 10.11
N GLU A 107 17.55 -11.58 9.08
CA GLU A 107 18.12 -11.51 7.73
C GLU A 107 17.09 -10.96 6.72
N PRO A 108 16.82 -9.64 6.73
CA PRO A 108 15.96 -9.02 5.73
C PRO A 108 16.63 -9.01 4.34
N GLY A 109 15.80 -9.13 3.30
CA GLY A 109 16.24 -8.97 1.93
C GLY A 109 15.16 -8.41 1.01
N PHE A 110 15.58 -7.81 -0.10
CA PHE A 110 14.70 -7.28 -1.14
C PHE A 110 14.24 -8.39 -2.07
N LEU A 111 12.93 -8.61 -2.16
CA LEU A 111 12.37 -9.63 -3.05
C LEU A 111 12.58 -9.27 -4.51
N ARG A 112 13.30 -10.12 -5.25
CA ARG A 112 13.56 -9.93 -6.68
C ARG A 112 12.82 -10.91 -7.56
N ASP A 113 12.56 -12.12 -7.07
CA ASP A 113 11.86 -13.16 -7.82
C ASP A 113 11.16 -14.16 -6.90
N VAL A 114 10.12 -14.80 -7.42
CA VAL A 114 9.48 -15.95 -6.78
C VAL A 114 9.34 -17.05 -7.83
N THR A 115 9.94 -18.20 -7.54
CA THR A 115 9.85 -19.37 -8.42
C THR A 115 8.45 -19.98 -8.40
N ASP A 116 8.15 -20.82 -9.39
CA ASP A 116 6.89 -21.58 -9.47
C ASP A 116 6.69 -22.55 -8.28
N THR A 117 7.77 -22.98 -7.63
CA THR A 117 7.75 -23.80 -6.41
C THR A 117 7.62 -22.99 -5.12
N GLY A 118 7.73 -21.66 -5.16
CA GLY A 118 7.64 -20.79 -3.97
C GLY A 118 8.98 -20.40 -3.35
N ASP A 119 10.11 -20.82 -3.92
CA ASP A 119 11.41 -20.27 -3.49
C ASP A 119 11.49 -18.78 -3.82
N LEU A 120 11.91 -18.00 -2.84
CA LEU A 120 12.11 -16.56 -2.95
C LEU A 120 13.57 -16.30 -3.32
N ARG A 121 13.80 -15.46 -4.33
CA ARG A 121 15.12 -14.87 -4.58
C ARG A 121 15.13 -13.47 -3.99
N VAL A 122 16.02 -13.25 -3.03
CA VAL A 122 16.15 -11.98 -2.34
C VAL A 122 17.57 -11.47 -2.49
N VAL A 123 17.73 -10.15 -2.52
CA VAL A 123 19.04 -9.50 -2.38
C VAL A 123 19.19 -9.06 -0.93
N ASN A 124 20.18 -9.60 -0.23
CA ASN A 124 20.47 -9.24 1.16
C ASN A 124 21.27 -7.93 1.23
N LEU A 125 21.51 -7.43 2.44
CA LEU A 125 22.29 -6.20 2.69
C LEU A 125 23.75 -6.28 2.22
N ASP A 126 24.30 -7.47 2.06
CA ASP A 126 25.65 -7.67 1.50
C ASP A 126 25.68 -7.56 -0.03
N GLY A 127 24.52 -7.42 -0.69
CA GLY A 127 24.37 -7.39 -2.15
C GLY A 127 24.33 -8.77 -2.80
N ASP A 128 24.38 -9.84 -2.01
CA ASP A 128 24.28 -11.21 -2.50
C ASP A 128 22.83 -11.56 -2.83
N THR A 129 22.65 -12.28 -3.95
CA THR A 129 21.37 -12.90 -4.26
C THR A 129 21.28 -14.26 -3.57
N VAL A 130 20.44 -14.34 -2.55
CA VAL A 130 20.22 -15.57 -1.78
C VAL A 130 18.84 -16.17 -2.09
N ARG A 131 18.73 -17.48 -1.93
CA ARG A 131 17.48 -18.22 -2.12
C ARG A 131 16.93 -18.64 -0.76
N LEU A 132 15.70 -18.25 -0.49
CA LEU A 132 14.95 -18.65 0.70
C LEU A 132 13.81 -19.59 0.29
N SER A 133 13.62 -20.68 1.03
CA SER A 133 12.53 -21.64 0.80
C SER A 133 11.63 -21.84 2.03
N PRO A 134 11.18 -20.76 2.71
CA PRO A 134 10.32 -20.89 3.87
C PRO A 134 8.89 -21.27 3.44
N VAL A 135 8.11 -21.84 4.36
CA VAL A 135 6.67 -22.13 4.10
C VAL A 135 5.86 -20.82 3.99
N THR A 136 6.27 -19.80 4.74
CA THR A 136 5.67 -18.46 4.72
C THR A 136 6.77 -17.41 4.73
N ALA A 137 6.56 -16.29 4.06
CA ALA A 137 7.38 -15.11 4.22
C ALA A 137 6.57 -13.97 4.81
N THR A 138 7.18 -13.22 5.71
CA THR A 138 6.56 -12.03 6.29
C THR A 138 6.95 -10.82 5.46
N LEU A 139 5.98 -9.96 5.15
CA LEU A 139 6.22 -8.61 4.65
C LEU A 139 6.18 -7.67 5.87
N PRO A 140 7.31 -7.36 6.53
CA PRO A 140 7.28 -6.64 7.79
C PRO A 140 6.80 -5.20 7.63
N HIS A 141 5.94 -4.76 8.55
CA HIS A 141 5.74 -3.35 8.82
C HIS A 141 7.09 -2.72 9.21
N PRO A 142 7.41 -1.50 8.76
CA PRO A 142 8.71 -0.86 8.98
C PRO A 142 9.14 -0.73 10.44
N VAL A 143 8.18 -0.56 11.37
CA VAL A 143 8.48 -0.56 12.82
C VAL A 143 9.06 -1.89 13.35
N ARG A 144 8.94 -2.97 12.58
CA ARG A 144 9.46 -4.31 12.90
C ARG A 144 10.67 -4.69 12.05
N VAL A 145 11.12 -3.80 11.18
CA VAL A 145 12.28 -4.04 10.33
C VAL A 145 13.53 -3.71 11.15
N PRO A 146 14.43 -4.68 11.39
CA PRO A 146 15.72 -4.39 12.00
C PRO A 146 16.55 -3.52 11.05
N ASP A 147 17.34 -2.62 11.62
CA ASP A 147 18.27 -1.76 10.86
C ASP A 147 17.61 -1.05 9.66
N LEU A 148 16.38 -0.55 9.86
CA LEU A 148 15.58 0.11 8.81
C LEU A 148 16.31 1.28 8.14
N ALA A 149 17.21 1.97 8.85
CA ALA A 149 18.02 3.05 8.29
C ALA A 149 18.99 2.51 7.23
N ASP A 150 19.74 1.46 7.56
CA ASP A 150 20.70 0.81 6.69
C ASP A 150 19.99 0.20 5.46
N LEU A 151 18.84 -0.43 5.65
CA LEU A 151 18.00 -0.91 4.55
C LEU A 151 17.52 0.21 3.63
N ARG A 152 17.24 1.41 4.15
CA ARG A 152 16.84 2.56 3.33
C ARG A 152 18.00 3.11 2.52
N GLU A 153 19.19 3.19 3.11
CA GLU A 153 20.41 3.59 2.42
C GLU A 153 20.74 2.61 1.29
N PHE A 154 20.73 1.32 1.60
CA PHE A 154 21.00 0.28 0.61
C PHE A 154 19.93 0.21 -0.50
N ALA A 155 18.66 0.50 -0.19
CA ALA A 155 17.61 0.63 -1.19
C ALA A 155 17.90 1.75 -2.20
N ASP A 156 18.45 2.89 -1.74
CA ASP A 156 18.82 3.99 -2.62
C ASP A 156 19.99 3.61 -3.53
N GLU A 157 20.97 2.86 -3.02
CA GLU A 157 22.10 2.36 -3.81
C GLU A 157 21.65 1.36 -4.90
N LEU A 158 20.66 0.53 -4.59
CA LEU A 158 20.11 -0.48 -5.50
C LEU A 158 19.00 0.05 -6.44
N ASP A 159 18.69 1.35 -6.40
CA ASP A 159 17.57 1.98 -7.12
C ASP A 159 16.24 1.22 -6.93
N VAL A 160 16.01 0.77 -5.68
CA VAL A 160 14.82 0.02 -5.29
C VAL A 160 13.57 0.89 -5.45
N THR A 161 12.58 0.38 -6.17
CA THR A 161 11.30 1.06 -6.35
C THR A 161 10.17 0.28 -5.70
N GLN A 162 9.62 0.80 -4.60
CA GLN A 162 8.46 0.21 -3.94
C GLN A 162 7.18 0.96 -4.31
N ARG A 163 6.16 0.23 -4.80
CA ARG A 163 4.83 0.80 -5.05
C ARG A 163 3.95 0.85 -3.79
N VAL A 164 4.31 0.08 -2.77
CA VAL A 164 3.75 0.15 -1.42
C VAL A 164 4.76 0.89 -0.56
N GLU A 165 4.28 1.85 0.25
CA GLU A 165 5.13 2.55 1.20
C GLU A 165 5.49 1.62 2.36
N GLN A 166 6.50 0.76 2.15
CA GLN A 166 7.14 -0.01 3.20
C GLN A 166 8.33 0.79 3.73
N LEU A 167 9.49 0.80 3.07
CA LEU A 167 10.68 1.46 3.61
C LEU A 167 10.46 2.93 3.94
N ARG A 168 9.77 3.68 3.09
CA ARG A 168 9.55 5.13 3.27
C ARG A 168 8.33 5.48 4.11
N ARG A 169 7.61 4.48 4.63
CA ARG A 169 6.51 4.73 5.57
C ARG A 169 7.03 5.45 6.80
N ASP A 170 6.29 6.48 7.22
CA ASP A 170 6.52 7.07 8.53
C ASP A 170 6.15 6.07 9.64
N THR A 171 6.99 6.04 10.69
CA THR A 171 6.81 5.17 11.84
C THR A 171 6.86 5.98 13.13
N TRP A 172 6.07 5.56 14.12
CA TRP A 172 6.08 6.13 15.45
C TRP A 172 6.31 5.04 16.48
N VAL A 173 7.27 5.28 17.38
CA VAL A 173 7.52 4.43 18.52
C VAL A 173 6.59 4.84 19.64
N ARG A 174 6.08 3.85 20.38
CA ARG A 174 5.28 4.09 21.56
C ARG A 174 6.19 4.60 22.69
N PRO A 175 5.90 5.78 23.30
CA PRO A 175 6.70 6.31 24.38
C PRO A 175 6.75 5.36 25.59
N ALA A 176 7.91 5.28 26.23
CA ALA A 176 8.11 4.42 27.41
C ALA A 176 7.48 4.97 28.70
N ASN A 177 7.16 6.27 28.73
CA ASN A 177 6.68 6.99 29.91
C ASN A 177 5.15 7.17 29.97
N LEU A 178 4.40 6.36 29.22
CA LEU A 178 2.93 6.36 29.27
C LEU A 178 2.43 5.91 30.64
N LYS A 179 1.39 6.55 31.16
CA LYS A 179 0.81 6.15 32.45
C LYS A 179 -0.07 4.92 32.25
N ASP A 180 -0.02 3.99 33.20
CA ASP A 180 -0.73 2.70 33.14
C ASP A 180 -2.25 2.79 32.96
N ARG A 181 -2.88 3.92 33.27
CA ARG A 181 -4.34 4.11 33.16
C ARG A 181 -4.76 4.90 31.94
N ASP A 182 -3.82 5.45 31.18
CA ASP A 182 -4.15 6.24 30.01
C ASP A 182 -4.71 5.34 28.91
N THR A 183 -5.80 5.78 28.28
CA THR A 183 -6.50 5.06 27.20
C THR A 183 -6.65 5.92 25.94
N THR A 184 -6.28 7.20 26.01
CA THR A 184 -6.42 8.14 24.90
C THR A 184 -5.19 9.04 24.76
N ILE A 185 -4.91 9.46 23.53
CA ILE A 185 -3.97 10.54 23.22
C ILE A 185 -4.79 11.78 22.86
N ASN A 186 -4.44 12.90 23.50
CA ASN A 186 -5.15 14.16 23.35
C ASN A 186 -4.33 15.20 22.55
N ASP A 187 -3.17 14.83 22.03
CA ASP A 187 -2.24 15.72 21.31
C ASP A 187 -2.87 16.38 20.07
N PHE A 188 -3.89 15.74 19.50
CA PHE A 188 -4.63 16.23 18.34
C PHE A 188 -5.94 16.93 18.71
N HIS A 189 -6.37 16.84 19.97
CA HIS A 189 -7.65 17.36 20.43
C HIS A 189 -7.71 18.88 20.25
N GLY A 190 -8.81 19.36 19.66
CA GLY A 190 -9.02 20.78 19.36
C GLY A 190 -8.32 21.25 18.09
N THR A 191 -7.65 20.36 17.34
CA THR A 191 -7.06 20.73 16.05
C THR A 191 -8.17 20.93 15.03
N THR A 192 -8.26 22.14 14.49
CA THR A 192 -9.22 22.51 13.46
C THR A 192 -8.69 22.19 12.06
N VAL A 193 -9.51 21.55 11.24
CA VAL A 193 -9.19 21.11 9.87
C VAL A 193 -10.36 21.41 8.93
N PRO A 194 -10.19 21.44 7.59
CA PRO A 194 -11.33 21.67 6.69
C PRO A 194 -12.44 20.61 6.83
N ASN A 195 -13.71 21.03 6.72
CA ASN A 195 -14.96 20.22 6.83
C ASN A 195 -15.21 19.18 5.71
N ARG A 196 -14.14 18.59 5.19
CA ARG A 196 -14.18 17.45 4.27
C ARG A 196 -13.37 16.30 4.83
N LEU A 197 -13.37 16.18 6.15
CA LEU A 197 -12.48 15.25 6.86
C LEU A 197 -12.82 13.80 6.48
N ALA A 198 -14.10 13.47 6.39
CA ALA A 198 -14.54 12.14 5.98
C ALA A 198 -14.08 11.78 4.55
N ALA A 199 -14.19 12.71 3.61
CA ALA A 199 -13.73 12.50 2.23
C ALA A 199 -12.20 12.36 2.17
N ARG A 200 -11.46 13.21 2.89
CA ARG A 200 -10.01 13.13 3.01
C ARG A 200 -9.57 11.80 3.62
N ALA A 201 -10.21 11.37 4.71
CA ALA A 201 -9.95 10.08 5.35
C ALA A 201 -10.13 8.90 4.36
N ALA A 202 -11.21 8.91 3.58
CA ALA A 202 -11.45 7.90 2.56
C ALA A 202 -10.36 7.89 1.46
N THR A 203 -9.90 9.07 1.01
CA THR A 203 -8.78 9.15 0.03
C THR A 203 -7.46 8.64 0.57
N LEU A 204 -7.27 8.67 1.90
CA LEU A 204 -6.10 8.13 2.59
C LEU A 204 -6.26 6.63 2.96
N GLY A 205 -7.37 6.00 2.57
CA GLY A 205 -7.65 4.59 2.84
C GLY A 205 -8.20 4.29 4.23
N PHE A 206 -8.57 5.31 5.01
CA PHE A 206 -9.17 5.12 6.34
C PHE A 206 -10.68 4.94 6.26
N ARG A 207 -11.25 4.24 7.25
CA ARG A 207 -12.70 4.06 7.36
C ARG A 207 -13.32 5.17 8.18
N VAL A 208 -14.48 5.65 7.77
CA VAL A 208 -15.26 6.62 8.55
C VAL A 208 -16.52 5.94 9.05
N SER A 209 -16.84 6.10 10.33
CA SER A 209 -18.04 5.56 10.95
C SER A 209 -18.52 6.49 12.06
N GLY A 210 -19.66 7.15 11.83
CA GLY A 210 -20.11 8.25 12.67
C GLY A 210 -19.05 9.35 12.76
N SER A 211 -18.87 9.90 13.96
CA SER A 211 -17.87 10.92 14.30
C SER A 211 -16.46 10.35 14.53
N GLN A 212 -16.09 9.26 13.83
CA GLN A 212 -14.79 8.62 13.99
C GLN A 212 -14.15 8.24 12.65
N VAL A 213 -12.86 8.51 12.53
CA VAL A 213 -11.98 7.94 11.51
C VAL A 213 -11.20 6.79 12.11
N LYS A 214 -11.15 5.65 11.42
CA LYS A 214 -10.69 4.36 11.94
C LYS A 214 -9.61 3.74 11.06
N CYS A 215 -8.59 3.20 11.71
CA CYS A 215 -7.52 2.40 11.11
C CYS A 215 -7.46 1.03 11.80
N ARG A 216 -7.49 -0.06 11.02
CA ARG A 216 -7.45 -1.42 11.55
C ARG A 216 -6.13 -2.08 11.22
N VAL A 217 -5.56 -2.74 12.22
CA VAL A 217 -4.31 -3.51 12.11
C VAL A 217 -4.55 -4.88 12.75
N TRP A 218 -4.10 -5.94 12.10
CA TRP A 218 -3.98 -7.24 12.75
C TRP A 218 -2.63 -7.33 13.46
N GLU A 219 -2.63 -7.48 14.78
CA GLU A 219 -1.42 -7.55 15.58
C GLU A 219 -1.61 -8.48 16.77
N ALA A 220 -0.61 -9.35 17.03
CA ALA A 220 -0.62 -10.30 18.14
C ALA A 220 -1.89 -11.18 18.21
N GLY A 221 -2.37 -11.65 17.05
CA GLY A 221 -3.51 -12.56 16.96
C GLY A 221 -4.89 -11.90 17.13
N ARG A 222 -4.96 -10.56 17.12
CA ARG A 222 -6.21 -9.81 17.25
C ARG A 222 -6.25 -8.63 16.28
N THR A 223 -7.45 -8.22 15.89
CA THR A 223 -7.64 -6.96 15.16
C THR A 223 -7.75 -5.81 16.16
N VAL A 224 -6.79 -4.89 16.11
CA VAL A 224 -6.81 -3.63 16.87
C VAL A 224 -7.29 -2.51 15.96
N GLU A 225 -8.22 -1.70 16.45
CA GLU A 225 -8.75 -0.53 15.75
C GLU A 225 -8.29 0.74 16.48
N ALA A 226 -7.52 1.58 15.79
CA ALA A 226 -7.27 2.95 16.20
C ALA A 226 -8.45 3.81 15.73
N ALA A 227 -8.98 4.67 16.60
CA ALA A 227 -10.11 5.55 16.30
C ALA A 227 -9.80 6.99 16.72
N MET A 228 -9.83 7.90 15.75
CA MET A 228 -9.75 9.34 15.95
C MET A 228 -11.17 9.91 15.93
N TRP A 229 -11.60 10.53 17.02
CA TRP A 229 -12.86 11.26 17.05
C TRP A 229 -12.75 12.59 16.31
N PHE A 230 -13.84 13.07 15.74
CA PHE A 230 -13.94 14.42 15.19
C PHE A 230 -15.36 14.97 15.35
N ASP A 231 -15.46 16.28 15.48
CA ASP A 231 -16.70 17.02 15.37
C ASP A 231 -16.75 17.71 14.01
N GLU A 232 -17.86 17.57 13.29
CA GLU A 232 -18.07 18.18 11.97
C GLU A 232 -19.54 18.56 11.86
N ASP A 233 -19.82 19.86 11.72
CA ASP A 233 -21.15 20.38 11.39
C ASP A 233 -21.17 20.68 9.89
N TYR A 234 -22.24 20.28 9.19
CA TYR A 234 -22.42 20.51 7.76
C TYR A 234 -22.34 22.00 7.38
N TRP A 235 -22.72 22.90 8.29
CA TRP A 235 -22.70 24.33 8.06
C TRP A 235 -21.38 25.00 8.45
N ASP A 236 -20.54 24.32 9.23
CA ASP A 236 -19.23 24.83 9.63
C ASP A 236 -18.21 24.53 8.53
N PRO A 237 -17.45 25.52 8.03
CA PRO A 237 -16.34 25.26 7.10
C PRO A 237 -15.21 24.41 7.68
N GLU A 238 -15.21 24.17 9.00
CA GLU A 238 -14.18 23.45 9.72
C GLU A 238 -14.73 22.25 10.50
N ALA A 239 -13.86 21.28 10.76
CA ALA A 239 -14.07 20.15 11.64
C ALA A 239 -13.01 20.20 12.76
N THR A 240 -13.36 19.75 13.96
CA THR A 240 -12.45 19.73 15.10
C THR A 240 -12.06 18.29 15.44
N LEU A 241 -10.77 17.98 15.42
CA LEU A 241 -10.28 16.67 15.85
C LEU A 241 -10.39 16.51 17.36
N GLY A 242 -10.70 15.30 17.80
CA GLY A 242 -10.76 14.91 19.20
C GLY A 242 -9.63 14.00 19.62
N ASN A 243 -9.97 13.05 20.48
CA ASN A 243 -9.01 12.12 21.05
C ASN A 243 -8.77 10.92 20.12
N LEU A 244 -7.54 10.41 20.15
CA LEU A 244 -7.17 9.14 19.55
C LEU A 244 -7.22 8.03 20.60
N SER A 245 -7.82 6.89 20.28
CA SER A 245 -7.89 5.72 21.16
C SER A 245 -7.72 4.42 20.39
N TRP A 246 -7.47 3.33 21.09
CA TRP A 246 -7.36 1.99 20.51
C TRP A 246 -8.30 1.02 21.21
N SER A 247 -8.91 0.11 20.46
CA SER A 247 -9.72 -0.98 20.98
C SER A 247 -9.46 -2.28 20.22
N VAL A 248 -9.76 -3.41 20.84
CA VAL A 248 -9.91 -4.66 20.09
C VAL A 248 -11.26 -4.61 19.38
N VAL A 249 -11.31 -5.00 18.10
CA VAL A 249 -12.58 -5.08 17.37
C VAL A 249 -13.54 -6.03 18.12
N ASP A 250 -14.77 -5.57 18.36
CA ASP A 250 -15.79 -6.25 19.17
C ASP A 250 -15.34 -6.57 20.61
N GLY A 251 -14.35 -5.84 21.13
CA GLY A 251 -13.74 -6.04 22.43
C GLY A 251 -13.50 -4.74 23.20
N PRO A 252 -12.66 -4.78 24.25
CA PRO A 252 -12.44 -3.62 25.12
C PRO A 252 -11.55 -2.56 24.48
N THR A 253 -11.69 -1.33 24.97
CA THR A 253 -10.68 -0.27 24.82
C THR A 253 -9.38 -0.70 25.48
N LEU A 254 -8.27 -0.51 24.79
CA LEU A 254 -6.93 -0.82 25.28
C LEU A 254 -6.36 0.33 26.10
N ARG A 255 -5.59 0.00 27.13
CA ARG A 255 -4.65 0.96 27.71
C ARG A 255 -3.55 1.28 26.70
N LEU A 256 -3.03 2.49 26.72
CA LEU A 256 -1.95 2.89 25.78
C LEU A 256 -0.73 1.96 25.90
N THR A 257 -0.44 1.45 27.10
CA THR A 257 0.64 0.48 27.36
C THR A 257 0.41 -0.91 26.76
N GLU A 258 -0.83 -1.24 26.36
CA GLU A 258 -1.22 -2.53 25.77
C GLU A 258 -1.30 -2.49 24.24
N VAL A 259 -1.15 -1.32 23.63
CA VAL A 259 -1.20 -1.13 22.16
C VAL A 259 0.12 -1.57 21.54
N GLY A 260 0.10 -2.59 20.69
CA GLY A 260 1.31 -3.08 20.04
C GLY A 260 1.96 -2.05 19.09
N PRO A 261 3.25 -2.24 18.73
CA PRO A 261 4.03 -1.25 18.00
C PRO A 261 3.44 -0.89 16.63
N VAL A 262 2.83 -1.85 15.93
CA VAL A 262 2.24 -1.61 14.61
C VAL A 262 0.94 -0.83 14.75
N ALA A 263 0.02 -1.28 15.62
CA ALA A 263 -1.24 -0.58 15.84
C ALA A 263 -1.02 0.85 16.38
N TRP A 264 0.00 1.04 17.22
CA TRP A 264 0.41 2.36 17.69
C TRP A 264 0.86 3.24 16.53
N SER A 265 1.87 2.78 15.77
CA SER A 265 2.45 3.53 14.66
C SER A 265 1.39 3.95 13.64
N GLU A 266 0.49 3.04 13.27
CA GLU A 266 -0.57 3.32 12.31
C GLU A 266 -1.66 4.26 12.84
N GLY A 267 -1.99 4.18 14.13
CA GLY A 267 -2.92 5.11 14.77
C GLY A 267 -2.38 6.55 14.76
N ILE A 268 -1.10 6.72 15.12
CA ILE A 268 -0.44 8.03 15.09
C ILE A 268 -0.28 8.53 13.64
N ARG A 269 0.06 7.65 12.69
CA ARG A 269 0.13 7.99 11.26
C ARG A 269 -1.20 8.54 10.76
N MET A 270 -2.30 7.85 11.06
CA MET A 270 -3.65 8.31 10.72
C MET A 270 -3.93 9.69 11.32
N ALA A 271 -3.71 9.86 12.62
CA ALA A 271 -3.97 11.13 13.31
C ALA A 271 -3.13 12.29 12.77
N THR A 272 -1.87 12.04 12.45
CA THR A 272 -0.95 13.02 11.84
C THR A 272 -1.42 13.40 10.43
N ALA A 273 -1.76 12.40 9.62
CA ALA A 273 -2.24 12.60 8.25
C ALA A 273 -3.58 13.37 8.20
N LEU A 274 -4.44 13.20 9.20
CA LEU A 274 -5.72 13.93 9.31
C LEU A 274 -5.53 15.36 9.82
N SER A 275 -4.70 15.55 10.86
CA SER A 275 -4.44 16.88 11.44
C SER A 275 -3.68 17.81 10.50
N GLY A 276 -2.87 17.26 9.58
CA GLY A 276 -1.95 18.06 8.78
C GLY A 276 -0.81 18.68 9.60
N ALA A 277 -0.65 18.27 10.87
CA ALA A 277 0.43 18.73 11.72
C ALA A 277 1.78 18.24 11.17
N PRO A 278 2.81 19.10 11.09
CA PRO A 278 4.17 18.63 10.83
C PRO A 278 4.60 17.69 11.95
N THR A 279 5.27 16.60 11.59
CA THR A 279 5.55 15.44 12.44
C THR A 279 6.41 15.77 13.67
N ARG A 280 5.80 16.29 14.74
CA ARG A 280 6.50 16.63 16.01
C ARG A 280 6.84 15.40 16.87
N MET A 281 6.20 14.25 16.60
CA MET A 281 6.46 12.98 17.29
C MET A 281 7.45 12.05 16.54
N ARG A 282 8.30 12.57 15.63
CA ARG A 282 9.48 11.82 15.18
C ARG A 282 10.51 11.82 16.30
N GLU A 283 10.39 10.92 17.27
CA GLU A 283 11.60 10.52 17.99
C GLU A 283 12.51 9.82 16.98
N LYS A 284 13.70 10.38 16.79
CA LYS A 284 14.78 9.75 16.03
C LYS A 284 15.01 8.38 16.67
N ALA A 285 14.74 7.31 15.92
CA ALA A 285 15.43 6.06 16.10
C ALA A 285 16.92 6.28 15.84
#